data_AF-A0AAU3JXF0-F1
#
_entry.id   AF-A0AAU3JXF0-F1
#
_cell.length_a   1.000
_cell.length_b   1.000
_cell.length_c   1.000
_cell.angle_alpha   90.00
_cell.angle_beta   90.00
_cell.angle_gamma   90.00
#
_symmetry.space_group_name_H-M   'P 1'
#
loop_
_entity.id
_entity.type
_entity.pdbx_description
1 polymer ?
#
loop_
_entity_poly.entity_id
_entity_poly.type
_entity_poly.pdbx_seq_one_letter_code
_entity_poly.pdbx_strand_id
1 'polypeptide(L)'
;MTTRPDFLSLSIACPPPDEGSVEVRPIVNGRDLLAEVLPRGVGGSRYLGVDPRDLLGQDGPLHATATPHEVRLAWSGCGVEECCGALYMTVTRNRDHVVWAGWRDLANQDLDLPELRFRFTAGQYEAEVLRAGEDRSWEWPAGAVARLLETALRGHGDWLVRWDCELEGVWASRKEPDRIHVVLRHPRNGADADLPWLQFGMTLPIDADAPSDQAERLEARLTSGDPRATAEVWGGSHDAEQLGYPWPPVDPLFI
;
A
#
# COMPACT_ATOMS: atom_id res chain seq x y z
N MET A 1 -4.99 32.71 21.34
CA MET A 1 -5.19 32.88 19.89
C MET A 1 -5.71 31.56 19.35
N THR A 2 -6.98 31.48 18.95
CA THR A 2 -7.54 30.28 18.30
C THR A 2 -6.98 30.20 16.89
N THR A 3 -5.96 29.38 16.69
CA THR A 3 -5.42 29.05 15.36
C THR A 3 -6.54 28.45 14.52
N ARG A 4 -6.78 29.03 13.34
CA ARG A 4 -7.76 28.53 12.37
C ARG A 4 -7.38 27.08 12.00
N PRO A 5 -8.36 26.16 11.84
CA PRO A 5 -8.04 24.82 11.38
C PRO A 5 -7.44 24.86 9.97
N ASP A 6 -6.48 23.99 9.73
CA ASP A 6 -5.85 23.76 8.44
C ASP A 6 -6.82 23.07 7.48
N PHE A 7 -6.55 23.20 6.18
CA PHE A 7 -7.30 22.56 5.11
C PHE A 7 -6.44 21.51 4.43
N LEU A 8 -6.93 20.27 4.34
CA LEU A 8 -6.30 19.17 3.60
C LEU A 8 -6.97 18.98 2.24
N SER A 9 -6.16 18.79 1.22
CA SER A 9 -6.53 18.18 -0.05
C SER A 9 -5.53 17.08 -0.40
N LEU A 10 -6.02 15.91 -0.77
CA LEU A 10 -5.26 14.76 -1.23
C LEU A 10 -5.41 14.67 -2.76
N SER A 11 -4.32 14.93 -3.46
CA SER A 11 -4.24 14.77 -4.90
C SER A 11 -3.56 13.44 -5.23
N ILE A 12 -4.04 12.73 -6.25
CA ILE A 12 -3.41 11.49 -6.71
C ILE A 12 -2.59 11.83 -7.95
N ALA A 13 -1.26 11.74 -7.84
CA ALA A 13 -0.37 11.92 -8.98
C ALA A 13 -0.21 10.57 -9.69
N CYS A 14 -0.50 10.56 -10.98
CA CYS A 14 -0.38 9.39 -11.84
C CYS A 14 0.56 9.76 -13.02
N PRO A 15 1.89 9.82 -12.80
CA PRO A 15 2.84 10.11 -13.86
C PRO A 15 2.82 8.99 -14.91
N PRO A 16 3.33 9.20 -16.14
CA PRO A 16 3.50 8.14 -17.11
C PRO A 16 4.21 6.89 -16.53
N PRO A 17 3.92 5.66 -17.01
CA PRO A 17 4.45 4.42 -16.43
C PRO A 17 5.99 4.32 -16.38
N ASP A 18 6.67 5.01 -17.27
CA ASP A 18 8.12 5.12 -17.39
C ASP A 18 8.72 6.25 -16.53
N GLU A 19 7.90 7.17 -16.03
CA GLU A 19 8.33 8.36 -15.30
C GLU A 19 8.14 8.27 -13.77
N GLY A 20 7.32 7.33 -13.27
CA GLY A 20 7.16 7.14 -11.82
C GLY A 20 6.09 6.13 -11.42
N SER A 21 5.77 6.10 -10.12
CA SER A 21 4.66 5.35 -9.53
C SER A 21 3.45 6.27 -9.30
N VAL A 22 2.27 5.67 -9.10
CA VAL A 22 1.11 6.43 -8.60
C VAL A 22 1.37 6.78 -7.13
N GLU A 23 1.09 8.02 -6.75
CA GLU A 23 1.36 8.49 -5.39
C GLU A 23 0.32 9.47 -4.87
N VAL A 24 0.06 9.42 -3.56
CA VAL A 24 -0.76 10.42 -2.87
C VAL A 24 0.08 11.65 -2.53
N ARG A 25 -0.42 12.82 -2.92
CA ARG A 25 0.17 14.15 -2.67
C ARG A 25 -0.71 14.93 -1.68
N PRO A 26 -0.28 15.06 -0.42
CA PRO A 26 -0.99 15.87 0.58
C PRO A 26 -0.68 17.35 0.37
N ILE A 27 -1.74 18.11 0.07
CA ILE A 27 -1.73 19.56 -0.10
C ILE A 27 -2.39 20.17 1.14
N VAL A 28 -1.60 20.81 1.99
CA VAL A 28 -2.09 21.45 3.21
C VAL A 28 -2.05 22.96 3.06
N ASN A 29 -3.21 23.62 3.24
CA ASN A 29 -3.37 25.06 3.03
C ASN A 29 -2.86 25.53 1.65
N GLY A 30 -3.03 24.70 0.62
CA GLY A 30 -2.58 24.98 -0.75
C GLY A 30 -1.11 24.70 -1.04
N ARG A 31 -0.35 24.15 -0.08
CA ARG A 31 1.07 23.81 -0.23
C ARG A 31 1.26 22.31 -0.33
N ASP A 32 1.96 21.86 -1.37
CA ASP A 32 2.32 20.45 -1.51
C ASP A 32 3.44 20.10 -0.51
N LEU A 33 3.11 19.29 0.50
CA LEU A 33 4.05 18.94 1.57
C LEU A 33 5.27 18.19 1.05
N LEU A 34 5.09 17.30 0.07
CA LEU A 34 6.18 16.48 -0.46
C LEU A 34 7.07 17.27 -1.44
N ALA A 35 6.55 18.33 -2.08
CA ALA A 35 7.32 19.18 -2.98
C ALA A 35 8.04 20.35 -2.28
N GLU A 36 7.38 20.99 -1.30
CA GLU A 36 7.85 22.28 -0.76
C GLU A 36 8.44 22.19 0.64
N VAL A 37 7.97 21.25 1.47
CA VAL A 37 8.22 21.29 2.91
C VAL A 37 9.35 20.34 3.30
N LEU A 38 9.59 19.31 2.51
CA LEU A 38 10.60 18.30 2.81
C LEU A 38 11.85 18.50 1.96
N PRO A 39 13.05 18.45 2.57
CA PRO A 39 14.29 18.44 1.81
C PRO A 39 14.26 17.27 0.83
N ARG A 40 14.92 17.46 -0.32
CA ARG A 40 15.29 16.31 -1.16
C ARG A 40 16.07 15.34 -0.25
N GLY A 41 15.69 14.07 -0.23
CA GLY A 41 16.37 13.03 0.52
C GLY A 41 17.87 12.99 0.19
N VAL A 42 18.64 12.31 1.02
CA VAL A 42 20.11 12.22 0.90
C VAL A 42 20.48 11.82 -0.54
N GLY A 43 21.38 12.58 -1.16
CA GLY A 43 21.80 12.35 -2.55
C GLY A 43 20.89 12.97 -3.63
N GLY A 44 19.90 13.79 -3.26
CA GLY A 44 19.00 14.45 -4.22
C GLY A 44 17.77 13.64 -4.61
N SER A 45 17.55 12.50 -3.96
CA SER A 45 16.37 11.64 -4.14
C SER A 45 15.10 12.37 -3.71
N ARG A 46 14.06 12.38 -4.54
CA ARG A 46 12.75 12.95 -4.17
C ARG A 46 11.99 11.94 -3.31
N TYR A 47 11.37 12.42 -2.23
CA TYR A 47 10.34 11.65 -1.54
C TYR A 47 9.20 11.33 -2.53
N LEU A 48 8.88 10.06 -2.64
CA LEU A 48 7.74 9.56 -3.40
C LEU A 48 6.61 9.27 -2.42
N GLY A 49 5.41 9.76 -2.73
CA GLY A 49 4.23 9.47 -1.93
C GLY A 49 3.89 7.98 -2.00
N VAL A 50 3.23 7.48 -0.96
CA VAL A 50 2.77 6.09 -0.93
C VAL A 50 1.58 5.90 -1.88
N ASP A 51 1.41 4.67 -2.39
CA ASP A 51 0.32 4.30 -3.29
C ASP A 51 -1.05 4.60 -2.65
N PRO A 52 -2.03 5.11 -3.42
CA PRO A 52 -3.38 5.37 -2.91
C PRO A 52 -4.03 4.16 -2.23
N ARG A 53 -3.76 2.94 -2.68
CA ARG A 53 -4.34 1.71 -2.10
C ARG A 53 -3.87 1.48 -0.66
N ASP A 54 -2.62 1.78 -0.38
CA ASP A 54 -2.01 1.58 0.93
C ASP A 54 -2.42 2.68 1.92
N LEU A 55 -2.64 3.91 1.44
CA LEU A 55 -2.98 5.06 2.30
C LEU A 55 -4.49 5.29 2.49
N LEU A 56 -5.28 5.06 1.44
CA LEU A 56 -6.69 5.47 1.32
C LEU A 56 -7.66 4.30 1.19
N GLY A 57 -7.17 3.06 1.34
CA GLY A 57 -8.04 1.89 1.44
C GLY A 57 -9.03 1.99 2.61
N GLN A 58 -10.02 1.10 2.66
CA GLN A 58 -11.10 1.13 3.66
C GLN A 58 -10.59 1.18 5.11
N ASP A 59 -9.50 0.47 5.41
CA ASP A 59 -8.81 0.47 6.70
C ASP A 59 -7.43 1.16 6.61
N GLY A 60 -7.29 2.06 5.62
CA GLY A 60 -6.07 2.78 5.34
C GLY A 60 -5.64 3.67 6.53
N PRO A 61 -4.33 3.87 6.71
CA PRO A 61 -3.77 4.56 7.87
C PRO A 61 -4.12 6.06 7.91
N LEU A 62 -4.70 6.64 6.87
CA LEU A 62 -5.23 8.01 6.94
C LEU A 62 -6.61 8.12 7.60
N HIS A 63 -7.31 7.00 7.85
CA HIS A 63 -8.54 7.01 8.62
C HIS A 63 -8.26 7.31 10.10
N ALA A 64 -8.53 8.55 10.51
CA ALA A 64 -8.19 9.03 11.84
C ALA A 64 -9.05 8.38 12.94
N THR A 65 -8.38 7.76 13.91
CA THR A 65 -9.00 7.16 15.11
C THR A 65 -8.58 7.90 16.37
N ALA A 66 -9.27 7.65 17.49
CA ALA A 66 -8.91 8.25 18.78
C ALA A 66 -7.57 7.75 19.32
N THR A 67 -7.11 6.57 18.86
CA THR A 67 -5.81 6.01 19.19
C THR A 67 -4.76 6.57 18.23
N PRO A 68 -3.73 7.28 18.72
CA PRO A 68 -2.63 7.73 17.87
C PRO A 68 -1.98 6.55 17.15
N HIS A 69 -1.75 6.70 15.85
CA HIS A 69 -1.06 5.70 15.05
C HIS A 69 -0.16 6.38 14.02
N GLU A 70 0.93 5.70 13.68
CA GLU A 70 1.93 6.18 12.73
C GLU A 70 1.49 5.86 11.29
N VAL A 71 1.80 6.76 10.36
CA VAL A 71 1.45 6.69 8.96
C VAL A 71 2.69 7.01 8.14
N ARG A 72 3.11 6.09 7.28
CA ARG A 72 4.15 6.33 6.28
C ARG A 72 3.55 7.13 5.12
N LEU A 73 3.90 8.40 5.01
CA LEU A 73 3.36 9.29 3.99
C LEU A 73 4.15 9.21 2.68
N ALA A 74 5.45 9.03 2.79
CA ALA A 74 6.36 8.97 1.67
C ALA A 74 7.61 8.16 2.01
N TRP A 75 8.32 7.75 0.97
CA TRP A 75 9.58 7.02 1.08
C TRP A 75 10.49 7.40 -0.07
N SER A 76 11.80 7.24 0.11
CA SER A 76 12.76 7.46 -0.96
C SER A 76 13.29 6.14 -1.48
N GLY A 77 12.69 5.67 -2.57
CA GLY A 77 13.24 4.87 -3.68
C GLY A 77 14.04 3.57 -3.46
N CYS A 78 14.90 3.42 -2.45
CA CYS A 78 15.90 2.33 -2.43
C CYS A 78 15.49 1.07 -1.66
N GLY A 79 14.22 0.91 -1.28
CA GLY A 79 13.76 -0.30 -0.58
C GLY A 79 14.11 -0.35 0.91
N VAL A 80 15.19 0.31 1.32
CA VAL A 80 15.73 0.32 2.68
C VAL A 80 15.47 1.67 3.33
N GLU A 81 14.50 1.71 4.25
CA GLU A 81 14.03 2.95 4.87
C GLU A 81 15.12 3.65 5.69
N GLU A 82 16.01 2.89 6.31
CA GLU A 82 17.13 3.39 7.09
C GLU A 82 18.25 3.97 6.22
N CYS A 83 18.32 3.57 4.94
CA CYS A 83 19.37 4.00 4.02
C CYS A 83 18.99 5.29 3.30
N CYS A 84 17.76 5.39 2.80
CA CYS A 84 17.36 6.52 1.96
C CYS A 84 16.36 7.46 2.64
N GLY A 85 15.58 6.96 3.60
CA GLY A 85 14.58 7.73 4.33
C GLY A 85 13.14 7.32 4.01
N ALA A 86 12.31 7.40 5.04
CA ALA A 86 10.87 7.30 4.95
C ALA A 86 10.26 8.34 5.89
N LEU A 87 9.25 9.05 5.39
CA LEU A 87 8.56 10.07 6.15
C LEU A 87 7.34 9.46 6.82
N TYR A 88 7.38 9.51 8.14
CA TYR A 88 6.29 9.09 9.00
C TYR A 88 5.64 10.30 9.67
N MET A 89 4.35 10.20 9.95
CA MET A 89 3.62 11.11 10.82
C MET A 89 2.65 10.35 11.72
N THR A 90 2.31 10.93 12.86
CA THR A 90 1.23 10.42 13.72
C THR A 90 -0.09 11.10 13.37
N VAL A 91 -1.12 10.29 13.12
CA VAL A 91 -2.50 10.74 12.94
C VAL A 91 -3.28 10.46 14.21
N THR A 92 -4.05 11.45 14.68
CA THR A 92 -4.91 11.29 15.87
C THR A 92 -6.18 12.12 15.74
N ARG A 93 -7.32 11.48 16.01
CA ARG A 93 -8.62 12.15 16.13
C ARG A 93 -8.87 12.59 17.58
N ASN A 94 -8.93 13.90 17.76
CA ASN A 94 -9.29 14.56 19.02
C ASN A 94 -10.67 15.19 18.92
N ARG A 95 -11.72 14.39 19.18
CA ARG A 95 -13.14 14.79 19.04
C ARG A 95 -13.42 15.40 17.66
N ASP A 96 -13.51 16.73 17.59
CA ASP A 96 -13.88 17.50 16.40
C ASP A 96 -12.68 17.84 15.50
N HIS A 97 -11.48 17.37 15.85
CA HIS A 97 -10.27 17.70 15.11
C HIS A 97 -9.43 16.47 14.83
N VAL A 98 -8.77 16.45 13.67
CA VAL A 98 -7.70 15.50 13.36
C VAL A 98 -6.39 16.25 13.40
N VAL A 99 -5.38 15.66 14.04
CA VAL A 99 -4.06 16.24 14.19
C VAL A 99 -3.06 15.36 13.46
N TRP A 100 -2.25 15.99 12.62
CA TRP A 100 -1.01 15.41 12.09
C TRP A 100 0.16 16.04 12.85
N ALA A 101 0.98 15.21 13.48
CA ALA A 101 2.13 15.64 14.28
C ALA A 101 3.15 14.50 14.40
N GLY A 102 4.21 14.69 15.21
CA GLY A 102 5.16 13.61 15.50
C GLY A 102 5.88 13.12 14.25
N TRP A 103 6.21 14.04 13.35
CA TRP A 103 6.89 13.72 12.10
C TRP A 103 8.27 13.15 12.37
N ARG A 104 8.62 12.13 11.60
CA ARG A 104 9.88 11.40 11.74
C ARG A 104 10.40 11.02 10.38
N ASP A 105 11.68 11.23 10.17
CA ASP A 105 12.44 10.71 9.05
C ASP A 105 13.56 9.84 9.61
N LEU A 106 13.54 8.55 9.27
CA LEU A 106 14.51 7.58 9.76
C LEU A 106 15.95 7.87 9.32
N ALA A 107 16.13 8.46 8.13
CA ALA A 107 17.45 8.78 7.59
C ALA A 107 17.93 10.17 7.98
N ASN A 108 17.01 11.10 8.29
CA ASN A 108 17.34 12.47 8.65
C ASN A 108 16.73 12.85 10.01
N GLN A 109 17.41 12.50 11.09
CA GLN A 109 16.96 12.80 12.45
C GLN A 109 17.04 14.30 12.82
N ASP A 110 17.79 15.08 12.04
CA ASP A 110 17.98 16.53 12.21
C ASP A 110 16.95 17.38 11.43
N LEU A 111 16.00 16.74 10.75
CA LEU A 111 14.91 17.43 10.10
C LEU A 111 14.03 18.07 11.17
N ASP A 112 14.13 19.39 11.32
CA ASP A 112 13.34 20.19 12.28
C ASP A 112 11.87 20.31 11.79
N LEU A 113 11.21 19.15 11.71
CA LEU A 113 9.78 18.96 11.47
C LEU A 113 8.86 19.20 12.70
N PRO A 114 9.31 19.44 13.96
CA PRO A 114 8.39 19.64 15.10
C PRO A 114 7.38 20.79 14.90
N GLU A 115 7.68 21.75 14.02
CA GLU A 115 6.78 22.85 13.67
C GLU A 115 5.65 22.45 12.71
N LEU A 116 5.77 21.32 12.01
CA LEU A 116 4.70 20.79 11.17
C LEU A 116 3.65 20.14 12.05
N ARG A 117 2.77 20.96 12.61
CA ARG A 117 1.59 20.46 13.31
C ARG A 117 0.37 20.98 12.62
N PHE A 118 -0.33 20.10 11.93
CA PHE A 118 -1.57 20.44 11.26
C PHE A 118 -2.75 19.98 12.08
N ARG A 119 -3.77 20.84 12.15
CA ARG A 119 -5.01 20.59 12.87
C ARG A 119 -6.18 20.85 11.92
N PHE A 120 -6.81 19.79 11.49
CA PHE A 120 -7.97 19.83 10.61
C PHE A 120 -9.26 19.74 11.41
N THR A 121 -10.35 20.24 10.85
CA THR A 121 -11.69 19.88 11.33
C THR A 121 -11.96 18.42 10.97
N ALA A 122 -12.42 17.59 11.91
CA ALA A 122 -12.61 16.15 11.69
C ALA A 122 -13.53 15.84 10.51
N GLY A 123 -14.68 16.51 10.43
CA GLY A 123 -15.62 16.31 9.31
C GLY A 123 -15.04 16.67 7.94
N GLN A 124 -14.21 17.72 7.86
CA GLN A 124 -13.57 18.09 6.59
C GLN A 124 -12.49 17.06 6.21
N TYR A 125 -11.68 16.64 7.18
CA TYR A 125 -10.64 15.65 6.99
C TYR A 125 -11.21 14.31 6.52
N GLU A 126 -12.24 13.81 7.20
CA GLU A 126 -12.90 12.54 6.86
C GLU A 126 -13.55 12.58 5.48
N ALA A 127 -14.22 13.70 5.15
CA ALA A 127 -14.80 13.88 3.82
C ALA A 127 -13.72 13.87 2.72
N GLU A 128 -12.55 14.46 2.98
CA GLU A 128 -11.46 14.48 2.01
C GLU A 128 -10.79 13.12 1.85
N VAL A 129 -10.53 12.40 2.95
CA VAL A 129 -9.99 11.03 2.90
C VAL A 129 -10.96 10.11 2.15
N LEU A 130 -12.27 10.21 2.42
CA LEU A 130 -13.27 9.43 1.69
C LEU A 130 -13.31 9.81 0.21
N ARG A 131 -13.37 11.10 -0.12
CA ARG A 131 -13.39 11.57 -1.51
C ARG A 131 -12.17 11.09 -2.30
N ALA A 132 -10.97 11.24 -1.74
CA ALA A 132 -9.74 10.77 -2.38
C ALA A 132 -9.70 9.24 -2.45
N GLY A 133 -10.17 8.58 -1.39
CA GLY A 133 -10.33 7.13 -1.33
C GLY A 133 -11.39 6.59 -2.28
N GLU A 134 -12.30 7.40 -2.83
CA GLU A 134 -13.28 7.05 -3.87
C GLU A 134 -12.84 7.45 -5.28
N ASP A 135 -11.78 8.27 -5.41
CA ASP A 135 -11.26 8.67 -6.71
C ASP A 135 -10.60 7.48 -7.42
N ARG A 136 -11.10 7.18 -8.62
CA ARG A 136 -10.63 6.08 -9.48
C ARG A 136 -10.16 6.58 -10.84
N SER A 137 -10.09 7.89 -11.08
CA SER A 137 -9.72 8.40 -12.41
C SER A 137 -8.28 8.11 -12.82
N TRP A 138 -7.45 7.72 -11.85
CA TRP A 138 -6.05 7.33 -12.04
C TRP A 138 -5.88 5.82 -12.30
N GLU A 139 -6.90 4.99 -12.04
CA GLU A 139 -6.80 3.54 -12.21
C GLU A 139 -6.83 3.17 -13.70
N TRP A 140 -5.97 2.22 -14.07
CA TRP A 140 -6.01 1.55 -15.37
C TRP A 140 -6.71 0.18 -15.23
N PRO A 141 -7.14 -0.47 -16.32
CA PRO A 141 -7.98 -1.68 -16.25
C PRO A 141 -7.44 -2.79 -15.33
N ALA A 142 -6.16 -3.17 -15.47
CA ALA A 142 -5.55 -4.18 -14.60
C ALA A 142 -5.48 -3.74 -13.13
N GLY A 143 -5.26 -2.45 -12.86
CA GLY A 143 -5.33 -1.89 -11.50
C GLY A 143 -6.72 -2.04 -10.88
N ALA A 144 -7.78 -1.77 -11.66
CA ALA A 144 -9.15 -1.95 -11.22
C ALA A 144 -9.49 -3.43 -10.96
N VAL A 145 -9.07 -4.36 -11.85
CA VAL A 145 -9.25 -5.80 -11.63
C VAL A 145 -8.53 -6.26 -10.36
N ALA A 146 -7.27 -5.85 -10.17
CA ALA A 146 -6.49 -6.21 -9.01
C ALA A 146 -7.16 -5.78 -7.70
N ARG A 147 -7.65 -4.53 -7.61
CA ARG A 147 -8.34 -4.02 -6.43
C ARG A 147 -9.65 -4.77 -6.16
N LEU A 148 -10.45 -5.01 -7.19
CA LEU A 148 -11.73 -5.71 -7.05
C LEU A 148 -11.52 -7.16 -6.61
N LEU A 149 -10.57 -7.86 -7.25
CA LEU A 149 -10.21 -9.22 -6.91
C LEU A 149 -9.65 -9.31 -5.48
N GLU A 150 -8.77 -8.40 -5.07
CA GLU A 150 -8.25 -8.38 -3.70
C GLU A 150 -9.38 -8.23 -2.68
N THR A 151 -10.29 -7.28 -2.91
CA THR A 151 -11.46 -7.06 -2.05
C THR A 151 -12.31 -8.32 -1.92
N ALA A 152 -12.58 -8.97 -3.05
CA ALA A 152 -13.36 -10.20 -3.09
C ALA A 152 -12.66 -11.35 -2.34
N LEU A 153 -11.37 -11.57 -2.59
CA LEU A 153 -10.57 -12.61 -1.92
C LEU A 153 -10.44 -12.36 -0.41
N ARG A 154 -10.30 -11.12 0.04
CA ARG A 154 -10.33 -10.77 1.48
C ARG A 154 -11.69 -11.09 2.12
N GLY A 155 -12.78 -11.02 1.34
CA GLY A 155 -14.12 -11.45 1.74
C GLY A 155 -14.25 -12.97 1.95
N HIS A 156 -13.39 -13.79 1.33
CA HIS A 156 -13.38 -15.26 1.44
C HIS A 156 -12.48 -15.77 2.56
N GLY A 157 -12.72 -15.29 3.78
CA GLY A 157 -11.95 -15.69 4.97
C GLY A 157 -11.90 -17.21 5.19
N ASP A 158 -13.02 -17.90 4.99
CA ASP A 158 -13.11 -19.36 5.18
C ASP A 158 -12.25 -20.15 4.17
N TRP A 159 -12.11 -19.65 2.95
CA TRP A 159 -11.26 -20.26 1.93
C TRP A 159 -9.79 -20.10 2.27
N LEU A 160 -9.37 -18.89 2.68
CA LEU A 160 -8.01 -18.62 3.16
C LEU A 160 -7.66 -19.49 4.39
N VAL A 161 -8.58 -19.62 5.34
CA VAL A 161 -8.40 -20.49 6.52
C VAL A 161 -8.31 -21.96 6.12
N ARG A 162 -9.17 -22.44 5.23
CA ARG A 162 -9.19 -23.84 4.79
C ARG A 162 -7.85 -24.28 4.21
N TRP A 163 -7.18 -23.40 3.48
CA TRP A 163 -5.90 -23.68 2.83
C TRP A 163 -4.69 -23.18 3.61
N ASP A 164 -4.90 -22.69 4.84
CA ASP A 164 -3.85 -22.12 5.69
C ASP A 164 -3.01 -21.05 4.95
N CYS A 165 -3.68 -20.18 4.20
CA CYS A 165 -3.06 -19.13 3.42
C CYS A 165 -3.47 -17.74 3.94
N GLU A 166 -2.59 -16.77 3.79
CA GLU A 166 -2.86 -15.35 3.98
C GLU A 166 -2.73 -14.63 2.64
N LEU A 167 -3.67 -13.74 2.32
CA LEU A 167 -3.55 -12.89 1.14
C LEU A 167 -2.66 -11.69 1.47
N GLU A 168 -1.46 -11.67 0.88
CA GLU A 168 -0.55 -10.54 1.00
C GLU A 168 -1.04 -9.37 0.13
N GLY A 169 -1.46 -9.63 -1.10
CA GLY A 169 -2.06 -8.60 -1.96
C GLY A 169 -2.30 -9.05 -3.40
N VAL A 170 -2.91 -8.17 -4.17
CA VAL A 170 -3.04 -8.31 -5.63
C VAL A 170 -2.46 -7.11 -6.33
N TRP A 171 -1.39 -7.32 -7.09
CA TRP A 171 -0.58 -6.27 -7.69
C TRP A 171 -0.86 -6.16 -9.20
N ALA A 172 -0.87 -4.93 -9.70
CA ALA A 172 -0.90 -4.65 -11.12
C ALA A 172 0.25 -3.70 -11.43
N SER A 173 1.05 -4.03 -12.44
CA SER A 173 2.11 -3.14 -12.92
C SER A 173 1.59 -2.30 -14.08
N ARG A 174 1.90 -1.00 -14.08
CA ARG A 174 1.61 -0.14 -15.25
C ARG A 174 2.53 -0.45 -16.43
N LYS A 175 3.65 -1.14 -16.20
CA LYS A 175 4.59 -1.59 -17.24
C LYS A 175 4.15 -2.91 -17.87
N GLU A 176 3.28 -3.66 -17.21
CA GLU A 176 2.71 -4.93 -17.67
C GLU A 176 1.18 -4.88 -17.56
N PRO A 177 0.52 -4.03 -18.37
CA PRO A 177 -0.90 -3.73 -18.21
C PRO A 177 -1.83 -4.91 -18.55
N ASP A 178 -1.30 -5.97 -19.15
CA ASP A 178 -2.00 -7.21 -19.52
C ASP A 178 -1.97 -8.27 -18.42
N ARG A 179 -1.44 -7.97 -17.23
CA ARG A 179 -1.25 -8.95 -16.14
C ARG A 179 -1.51 -8.37 -14.76
N ILE A 180 -1.93 -9.24 -13.86
CA ILE A 180 -1.92 -9.02 -12.42
C ILE A 180 -1.23 -10.18 -11.70
N HIS A 181 -0.78 -9.91 -10.48
CA HIS A 181 -0.10 -10.87 -9.62
C HIS A 181 -0.90 -11.03 -8.32
N VAL A 182 -1.36 -12.24 -8.03
CA VAL A 182 -1.96 -12.57 -6.74
C VAL A 182 -0.89 -13.23 -5.87
N VAL A 183 -0.70 -12.71 -4.67
CA VAL A 183 0.37 -13.15 -3.77
C VAL A 183 -0.21 -13.64 -2.46
N LEU A 184 0.13 -14.88 -2.10
CA LEU A 184 -0.32 -15.55 -0.89
C LEU A 184 0.88 -15.96 -0.05
N ARG A 185 0.72 -15.92 1.26
CA ARG A 185 1.67 -16.50 2.21
C ARG A 185 1.11 -17.78 2.79
N HIS A 186 1.97 -18.77 3.03
CA HIS A 186 1.64 -20.01 3.72
C HIS A 186 2.77 -20.39 4.70
N PRO A 187 2.49 -20.72 5.96
CA PRO A 187 1.17 -20.72 6.62
C PRO A 187 0.68 -19.31 6.96
N ARG A 188 -0.62 -19.17 7.27
CA ARG A 188 -1.26 -17.86 7.55
C ARG A 188 -0.68 -17.13 8.77
N ASN A 189 0.00 -17.84 9.67
CA ASN A 189 0.57 -17.30 10.91
C ASN A 189 2.11 -17.35 10.93
N GLY A 190 2.78 -17.34 9.78
CA GLY A 190 4.24 -17.28 9.68
C GLY A 190 4.89 -15.97 10.15
N ALA A 191 4.15 -15.09 10.84
CA ALA A 191 4.68 -13.85 11.39
C ALA A 191 5.64 -14.06 12.59
N ASP A 192 5.72 -15.28 13.11
CA ASP A 192 6.83 -15.70 13.96
C ASP A 192 8.04 -15.98 13.06
N ALA A 193 9.06 -15.13 13.15
CA ALA A 193 10.24 -15.15 12.26
C ALA A 193 11.00 -16.50 12.30
N ASP A 194 10.75 -17.32 13.32
CA ASP A 194 11.37 -18.62 13.52
C ASP A 194 10.62 -19.78 12.84
N LEU A 195 9.42 -19.55 12.30
CA LEU A 195 8.64 -20.58 11.61
C LEU A 195 8.85 -20.56 10.09
N PRO A 196 8.95 -21.73 9.43
CA PRO A 196 9.05 -21.79 7.99
C PRO A 196 7.83 -21.17 7.30
N TRP A 197 8.06 -20.39 6.25
CA TRP A 197 7.00 -19.80 5.42
C TRP A 197 7.38 -19.76 3.95
N LEU A 198 6.36 -19.69 3.09
CA LEU A 198 6.45 -19.59 1.64
C LEU A 198 5.54 -18.50 1.11
N GLN A 199 6.01 -17.83 0.07
CA GLN A 199 5.23 -16.91 -0.77
C GLN A 199 4.87 -17.63 -2.06
N PHE A 200 3.58 -17.74 -2.32
CA PHE A 200 3.01 -18.26 -3.55
C PHE A 200 2.52 -17.11 -4.41
N GLY A 201 2.95 -17.07 -5.66
CA GLY A 201 2.50 -16.09 -6.63
C GLY A 201 1.80 -16.71 -7.81
N MET A 202 0.77 -16.01 -8.29
CA MET A 202 0.02 -16.39 -9.49
C MET A 202 -0.03 -15.18 -10.43
N THR A 203 0.49 -15.36 -11.64
CA THR A 203 0.38 -14.36 -12.71
C THR A 203 -0.87 -14.64 -13.53
N LEU A 204 -1.82 -13.72 -13.50
CA LEU A 204 -3.11 -13.87 -14.17
C LEU A 204 -3.20 -12.89 -15.33
N PRO A 205 -3.58 -13.34 -16.54
CA PRO A 205 -3.78 -12.45 -17.68
C PRO A 205 -5.03 -11.60 -17.49
N ILE A 206 -4.96 -10.36 -17.99
CA ILE A 206 -6.06 -9.39 -18.07
C ILE A 206 -6.44 -9.18 -19.53
N ASP A 207 -7.74 -9.19 -19.79
CA ASP A 207 -8.31 -8.95 -21.12
C ASP A 207 -9.00 -7.57 -21.17
N ALA A 208 -9.72 -7.30 -22.27
CA ALA A 208 -10.39 -6.02 -22.50
C ALA A 208 -11.82 -5.94 -21.91
N ASP A 209 -12.31 -6.99 -21.24
CA ASP A 209 -13.64 -7.01 -20.65
C ASP A 209 -13.74 -6.03 -19.46
N ALA A 210 -14.98 -5.79 -19.00
CA ALA A 210 -15.21 -4.95 -17.84
C ALA A 210 -14.42 -5.48 -16.61
N PRO A 211 -13.71 -4.61 -15.87
CA PRO A 211 -12.91 -5.04 -14.72
C PRO A 211 -13.67 -5.84 -13.65
N SER A 212 -14.95 -5.53 -13.44
CA SER A 212 -15.84 -6.28 -12.54
C SER A 212 -16.00 -7.74 -12.97
N ASP A 213 -16.34 -7.95 -14.24
CA ASP A 213 -16.64 -9.27 -14.78
C ASP A 213 -15.37 -10.13 -14.79
N GLN A 214 -14.22 -9.52 -15.10
CA GLN A 214 -12.93 -10.20 -14.99
C GLN A 214 -12.63 -10.60 -13.54
N ALA A 215 -12.79 -9.68 -12.59
CA ALA A 215 -12.53 -9.96 -11.17
C ALA A 215 -13.42 -11.11 -10.65
N GLU A 216 -14.72 -11.11 -10.96
CA GLU A 216 -15.65 -12.18 -10.57
C GLU A 216 -15.26 -13.54 -11.17
N ARG A 217 -14.85 -13.58 -12.45
CA ARG A 217 -14.38 -14.83 -13.07
C ARG A 217 -13.10 -15.35 -12.43
N LEU A 218 -12.14 -14.45 -12.14
CA LEU A 218 -10.88 -14.80 -11.52
C LEU A 218 -11.08 -15.27 -10.08
N GLU A 219 -11.94 -14.60 -9.32
CA GLU A 219 -12.36 -15.00 -7.97
C GLU A 219 -12.95 -16.41 -7.98
N ALA A 220 -13.95 -16.67 -8.82
CA ALA A 220 -14.59 -17.98 -8.92
C ALA A 220 -13.59 -19.08 -9.30
N ARG A 221 -12.63 -18.78 -10.18
CA ARG A 221 -11.56 -19.72 -10.55
C ARG A 221 -10.64 -20.02 -9.37
N LEU A 222 -10.14 -18.99 -8.69
CA LEU A 222 -9.17 -19.13 -7.58
C LEU A 222 -9.79 -19.83 -6.38
N THR A 223 -11.04 -19.51 -6.05
CA THR A 223 -11.72 -20.06 -4.87
C THR A 223 -12.29 -21.46 -5.07
N SER A 224 -12.22 -22.01 -6.30
CA SER A 224 -12.72 -23.36 -6.63
C SER A 224 -11.87 -24.51 -6.05
N GLY A 225 -10.65 -24.24 -5.59
CA GLY A 225 -9.72 -25.25 -5.11
C GLY A 225 -8.61 -24.69 -4.21
N ASP A 226 -7.54 -25.46 -4.06
CA ASP A 226 -6.31 -25.02 -3.37
C ASP A 226 -5.58 -24.00 -4.23
N PRO A 227 -5.41 -22.75 -3.78
CA PRO A 227 -4.70 -21.74 -4.57
C PRO A 227 -3.25 -22.13 -4.89
N ARG A 228 -2.61 -22.94 -4.05
CA ARG A 228 -1.21 -23.34 -4.20
C ARG A 228 -1.00 -24.33 -5.32
N ALA A 229 -2.05 -25.04 -5.75
CA ALA A 229 -1.96 -26.06 -6.80
C ALA A 229 -1.60 -25.47 -8.17
N THR A 230 -1.88 -24.19 -8.39
CA THR A 230 -1.60 -23.47 -9.64
C THR A 230 -0.64 -22.29 -9.45
N ALA A 231 -0.07 -22.14 -8.26
CA ALA A 231 0.82 -21.04 -7.92
C ALA A 231 2.29 -21.49 -8.02
N GLU A 232 3.15 -20.51 -8.29
CA GLU A 232 4.60 -20.67 -8.24
C GLU A 232 5.11 -20.22 -6.88
N VAL A 233 6.20 -20.81 -6.39
CA VAL A 233 6.88 -20.29 -5.21
C VAL A 233 7.75 -19.11 -5.64
N TRP A 234 7.53 -17.94 -5.03
CA TRP A 234 8.31 -16.72 -5.32
C TRP A 234 9.31 -16.37 -4.21
N GLY A 235 9.12 -16.91 -3.01
CA GLY A 235 9.98 -16.63 -1.87
C GLY A 235 9.59 -17.44 -0.64
N GLY A 236 10.28 -17.20 0.47
CA GLY A 236 10.02 -17.85 1.75
C GLY A 236 11.16 -17.73 2.75
N SER A 237 11.17 -18.59 3.76
CA SER A 237 12.29 -18.78 4.68
C SER A 237 13.27 -19.87 4.18
N HIS A 238 14.54 -19.82 4.57
CA HIS A 238 15.56 -20.83 4.21
C HIS A 238 15.13 -22.28 4.51
N ASP A 239 14.30 -22.50 5.53
CA ASP A 239 13.84 -23.82 5.95
C ASP A 239 12.48 -24.22 5.33
N ALA A 240 12.02 -23.50 4.30
CA ALA A 240 10.71 -23.70 3.70
C ALA A 240 10.52 -25.05 2.99
N GLU A 241 11.60 -25.76 2.67
CA GLU A 241 11.53 -27.15 2.18
C GLU A 241 10.79 -28.07 3.18
N GLN A 242 10.80 -27.74 4.48
CA GLN A 242 10.05 -28.44 5.51
C GLN A 242 8.53 -28.39 5.29
N LEU A 243 8.03 -27.42 4.52
CA LEU A 243 6.63 -27.30 4.12
C LEU A 243 6.26 -28.18 2.92
N GLY A 244 7.20 -28.95 2.37
CA GLY A 244 6.96 -29.93 1.31
C GLY A 244 6.93 -29.36 -0.10
N TYR A 245 7.42 -28.13 -0.30
CA TYR A 245 7.53 -27.49 -1.62
C TYR A 245 9.00 -27.29 -2.01
N PRO A 246 9.34 -27.44 -3.30
CA PRO A 246 10.68 -27.14 -3.77
C PRO A 246 10.94 -25.63 -3.66
N TRP A 247 12.11 -25.27 -3.15
CA TRP A 247 12.57 -23.87 -3.18
C TRP A 247 12.71 -23.39 -4.63
N PRO A 248 12.27 -22.17 -4.98
CA PRO A 248 12.41 -21.67 -6.34
C PRO A 248 13.91 -21.58 -6.67
N PRO A 249 14.31 -21.88 -7.92
CA PRO A 249 15.66 -21.55 -8.34
C PRO A 249 15.87 -20.06 -8.13
N VAL A 250 16.95 -19.70 -7.44
CA VAL A 250 17.30 -18.29 -7.19
C VAL A 250 17.57 -17.66 -8.56
N ASP A 251 16.62 -16.89 -9.10
CA ASP A 251 16.88 -16.05 -10.26
C ASP A 251 17.45 -14.73 -9.74
N PRO A 252 18.74 -14.41 -9.97
CA PRO A 252 19.43 -13.28 -9.35
C PRO A 252 18.94 -11.89 -9.80
N LEU A 253 17.79 -11.78 -10.46
CA LEU A 253 17.23 -10.54 -11.01
C LEU A 253 16.24 -9.83 -10.08
N PHE A 254 15.93 -10.39 -8.90
CA PHE A 254 15.01 -9.79 -7.92
C PHE A 254 15.66 -9.37 -6.59
N ILE A 255 16.96 -9.03 -6.60
CA ILE A 255 17.64 -8.33 -5.49
C ILE A 255 17.85 -6.86 -5.87
#